data_AF-A0A5M4D1P2-F1
#
_entry.id   AF-A0A5M4D1P2-F1
#
_cell.length_a   1.000
_cell.length_b   1.000
_cell.length_c   1.000
_cell.angle_alpha   90.00
_cell.angle_beta   90.00
_cell.angle_gamma   90.00
#
_symmetry.space_group_name_H-M   'P 1'
#
loop_
_entity.id
_entity.type
_entity.pdbx_description
1 polymer ?
#
loop_
_entity_poly.entity_id
_entity_poly.type
_entity_poly.pdbx_seq_one_letter_code
_entity_poly.pdbx_strand_id
1 'polypeptide(L)'
;MGVVPDTRIGKIEFYEAHALAGGPWATNAAGIGLTPASVTALSTLTIAARNAFNAAEAARQAAKAATQAYYDAVRAMHSGPGAGQDMIDTIRNWAESKDNPNVYALAQIPPPATPGTTPPPGTPFKFRVGLLQDGALELKWKCNNPGGTVGTIYEIRRAVGGGAFAFVGASGVKSFTDDTLVSGAAPVTYRITAVRSTARGNPAQFTVNFGTGGPGRTIAGITSAGDGADVRMAA
;
A
#
# COMPACT_ATOMS: atom_id res chain seq x y z
N MET A 1 -30.35 -18.81 -26.88
CA MET A 1 -30.78 -17.41 -26.63
C MET A 1 -32.26 -17.46 -26.28
N GLY A 2 -32.63 -17.01 -25.07
CA GLY A 2 -34.03 -16.89 -24.70
C GLY A 2 -34.68 -15.77 -25.50
N VAL A 3 -35.91 -15.97 -25.98
CA VAL A 3 -36.68 -14.95 -26.71
C VAL A 3 -36.99 -13.73 -25.83
N VAL A 4 -37.06 -13.96 -24.51
CA VAL A 4 -37.27 -12.92 -23.49
C VAL A 4 -35.93 -12.64 -22.80
N PRO A 5 -35.56 -11.37 -22.56
CA PRO A 5 -34.35 -11.02 -21.82
C PRO A 5 -34.30 -11.64 -20.41
N ASP A 6 -33.10 -11.94 -19.91
CA ASP A 6 -32.93 -12.55 -18.58
C ASP A 6 -33.06 -11.54 -17.43
N THR A 7 -32.77 -10.26 -17.69
CA THR A 7 -32.88 -9.21 -16.68
C THR A 7 -34.34 -8.91 -16.36
N ARG A 8 -34.66 -8.66 -15.09
CA ARG A 8 -36.04 -8.35 -14.67
C ARG A 8 -36.60 -7.14 -15.40
N ILE A 9 -35.77 -6.11 -15.60
CA ILE A 9 -36.15 -4.91 -16.34
C ILE A 9 -36.34 -5.19 -17.83
N GLY A 10 -35.46 -6.00 -18.44
CA GLY A 10 -35.58 -6.40 -19.83
C GLY A 10 -36.83 -7.26 -20.09
N LYS A 11 -37.27 -8.06 -19.12
CA LYS A 11 -38.57 -8.76 -19.18
C LYS A 11 -39.73 -7.77 -19.22
N ILE A 12 -39.72 -6.76 -18.34
CA ILE A 12 -40.77 -5.73 -18.30
C ILE A 12 -40.80 -4.99 -19.65
N GLU A 13 -39.66 -4.48 -20.13
CA GLU A 13 -39.55 -3.75 -21.40
C GLU A 13 -39.98 -4.60 -22.60
N PHE A 14 -39.61 -5.89 -22.61
CA PHE A 14 -40.04 -6.82 -23.64
C PHE A 14 -41.56 -6.97 -23.68
N TYR A 15 -42.21 -7.23 -22.53
CA TYR A 15 -43.66 -7.39 -22.49
C TYR A 15 -44.40 -6.07 -22.71
N GLU A 16 -43.82 -4.92 -22.34
CA GLU A 16 -44.38 -3.61 -22.68
C GLU A 16 -44.44 -3.39 -24.19
N ALA A 17 -43.36 -3.71 -24.91
CA ALA A 17 -43.28 -3.54 -26.35
C ALA A 17 -44.22 -4.49 -27.12
N HIS A 18 -44.58 -5.64 -26.54
CA HIS A 18 -45.35 -6.68 -27.24
C HIS A 18 -46.82 -6.76 -26.83
N ALA A 19 -47.11 -6.76 -25.52
CA ALA A 19 -48.42 -7.10 -24.97
C ALA A 19 -49.33 -5.90 -24.73
N LEU A 20 -48.77 -4.70 -24.52
CA LEU A 20 -49.57 -3.49 -24.27
C LEU A 20 -50.39 -3.08 -25.51
N ALA A 21 -51.42 -2.25 -25.27
CA ALA A 21 -52.27 -1.71 -26.33
C ALA A 21 -51.44 -1.03 -27.43
N GLY A 22 -51.66 -1.44 -28.69
CA GLY A 22 -50.86 -1.00 -29.85
C GLY A 22 -49.66 -1.89 -30.17
N GLY A 23 -49.29 -2.82 -29.28
CA GLY A 23 -48.26 -3.83 -29.52
C GLY A 23 -48.71 -4.95 -30.47
N PRO A 24 -47.76 -5.69 -31.07
CA PRO A 24 -48.05 -6.74 -32.03
C PRO A 24 -48.93 -7.87 -31.47
N TRP A 25 -48.86 -8.17 -30.17
CA TRP A 25 -49.71 -9.21 -29.56
C TRP A 25 -51.12 -8.71 -29.29
N ALA A 26 -51.28 -7.43 -28.94
CA ALA A 26 -52.61 -6.82 -28.80
C ALA A 26 -53.31 -6.70 -30.16
N THR A 27 -52.57 -6.29 -31.20
CA THR A 27 -53.10 -6.08 -32.55
C THR A 27 -53.39 -7.38 -33.30
N ASN A 28 -52.51 -8.38 -33.20
CA ASN A 28 -52.59 -9.61 -33.99
C ASN A 28 -52.99 -10.84 -33.15
N ALA A 29 -53.55 -10.66 -31.95
CA ALA A 29 -53.79 -11.73 -30.96
C ALA A 29 -54.34 -13.02 -31.59
N ALA A 30 -55.46 -12.92 -32.32
CA ALA A 30 -56.10 -14.07 -32.96
C ALA A 30 -55.23 -14.70 -34.06
N GLY A 31 -54.51 -13.88 -34.84
CA GLY A 31 -53.62 -14.34 -35.90
C GLY A 31 -52.37 -15.08 -35.40
N ILE A 32 -52.00 -14.89 -34.13
CA ILE A 32 -50.87 -15.58 -33.48
C ILE A 32 -51.32 -16.62 -32.43
N GLY A 33 -52.61 -16.97 -32.40
CA GLY A 33 -53.15 -18.00 -31.51
C GLY A 33 -53.28 -17.60 -30.04
N LEU A 34 -53.24 -16.29 -29.73
CA LEU A 34 -53.50 -15.77 -28.39
C LEU A 34 -54.96 -15.34 -28.24
N THR A 35 -55.50 -15.47 -27.03
CA THR A 35 -56.83 -14.91 -26.72
C THR A 35 -56.68 -13.44 -26.30
N PRO A 36 -57.58 -12.52 -26.72
CA PRO A 36 -57.56 -11.14 -26.26
C PRO A 36 -57.55 -11.01 -24.72
N ALA A 37 -58.27 -11.90 -24.03
CA ALA A 37 -58.29 -11.94 -22.57
C ALA A 37 -56.90 -12.21 -21.95
N SER A 38 -56.12 -13.13 -22.52
CA SER A 38 -54.77 -13.43 -22.04
C SER A 38 -53.79 -12.26 -22.24
N VAL A 39 -53.89 -11.54 -23.36
CA VAL A 39 -53.06 -10.36 -23.65
C VAL A 39 -53.39 -9.20 -22.70
N THR A 40 -54.68 -9.00 -22.40
CA THR A 40 -55.12 -8.02 -21.40
C THR A 40 -54.62 -8.37 -20.01
N ALA A 41 -54.70 -9.65 -19.60
CA ALA A 41 -54.18 -10.09 -18.30
C ALA A 41 -52.67 -9.86 -18.18
N LEU A 42 -51.91 -10.18 -19.24
CA LEU A 42 -50.47 -9.93 -19.28
C LEU A 42 -50.13 -8.42 -19.26
N SER A 43 -50.91 -7.60 -19.95
CA SER A 43 -50.78 -6.12 -19.90
C SER A 43 -50.92 -5.59 -18.48
N THR A 44 -51.94 -6.05 -17.73
CA THR A 44 -52.14 -5.66 -16.33
C THR A 44 -50.97 -6.06 -15.44
N LEU A 45 -50.45 -7.28 -15.60
CA LEU A 45 -49.27 -7.75 -14.86
C LEU A 45 -48.01 -6.94 -15.21
N THR A 46 -47.85 -6.57 -16.47
CA THR A 46 -46.70 -5.78 -16.95
C THR A 46 -46.73 -4.37 -16.36
N ILE A 47 -47.91 -3.71 -16.35
CA ILE A 47 -48.10 -2.41 -15.70
C ILE A 47 -47.83 -2.48 -14.20
N ALA A 48 -48.34 -3.53 -13.53
CA ALA A 48 -48.08 -3.74 -12.10
C ALA A 48 -46.57 -3.92 -11.82
N ALA A 49 -45.87 -4.69 -12.66
CA ALA A 49 -44.43 -4.90 -12.53
C ALA A 49 -43.62 -3.60 -12.74
N ARG A 50 -43.99 -2.78 -13.73
CA ARG A 50 -43.37 -1.47 -13.97
C ARG A 50 -43.57 -0.53 -12.79
N ASN A 51 -44.79 -0.46 -12.25
CA ASN A 51 -45.08 0.36 -11.07
C ASN A 51 -44.27 -0.08 -9.85
N ALA A 52 -44.18 -1.39 -9.61
CA ALA A 52 -43.37 -1.94 -8.53
C ALA A 52 -41.87 -1.66 -8.70
N PHE A 53 -41.36 -1.73 -9.94
CA PHE A 53 -39.97 -1.37 -10.23
C PHE A 53 -39.68 0.11 -9.92
N ASN A 54 -40.53 1.02 -10.38
CA ASN A 54 -40.38 2.46 -10.12
C ASN A 54 -40.44 2.77 -8.62
N ALA A 55 -41.36 2.14 -7.88
CA ALA A 55 -41.45 2.28 -6.43
C ALA A 55 -40.19 1.77 -5.71
N ALA A 56 -39.61 0.65 -6.17
CA ALA A 56 -38.37 0.12 -5.62
C ALA A 56 -37.17 1.04 -5.87
N GLU A 57 -37.05 1.64 -7.06
CA GLU A 57 -36.00 2.62 -7.36
C GLU A 57 -36.14 3.89 -6.52
N ALA A 58 -37.37 4.41 -6.39
CA ALA A 58 -37.65 5.56 -5.52
C ALA A 58 -37.27 5.28 -4.06
N ALA A 59 -37.61 4.10 -3.54
CA ALA A 59 -37.24 3.69 -2.19
C ALA A 59 -35.72 3.57 -2.00
N ARG A 60 -34.99 3.04 -3.00
CA ARG A 60 -33.52 2.99 -2.97
C ARG A 60 -32.89 4.38 -2.93
N GLN A 61 -33.42 5.33 -3.71
CA GLN A 61 -32.94 6.71 -3.69
C GLN A 61 -33.24 7.38 -2.34
N ALA A 62 -34.45 7.20 -1.81
CA ALA A 62 -34.82 7.72 -0.49
C ALA A 62 -33.93 7.17 0.63
N ALA A 63 -33.60 5.87 0.60
CA ALA A 63 -32.69 5.26 1.57
C ALA A 63 -31.27 5.85 1.51
N LYS A 64 -30.74 6.10 0.30
CA LYS A 64 -29.44 6.76 0.10
C LYS A 64 -29.46 8.20 0.64
N ALA A 65 -30.50 8.96 0.33
CA ALA A 65 -30.66 10.33 0.81
C ALA A 65 -30.76 10.38 2.35
N ALA A 66 -31.54 9.49 2.97
CA ALA A 66 -31.66 9.41 4.41
C ALA A 66 -30.32 9.06 5.10
N THR A 67 -29.56 8.14 4.50
CA THR A 67 -28.22 7.77 4.99
C THR A 67 -27.26 8.95 4.92
N GLN A 68 -27.27 9.69 3.80
CA GLN A 68 -26.45 10.89 3.64
C GLN A 68 -26.82 11.96 4.69
N ALA A 69 -28.12 12.21 4.89
CA ALA A 69 -28.59 13.15 5.90
C ALA A 69 -28.14 12.78 7.32
N TYR A 70 -28.13 11.49 7.67
CA TYR A 70 -27.57 11.02 8.93
C TYR A 70 -26.07 11.34 9.06
N TYR A 71 -25.26 11.04 8.04
CA TYR A 71 -23.83 11.34 8.08
C TYR A 71 -23.55 12.84 8.14
N ASP A 72 -24.32 13.66 7.43
CA ASP A 72 -24.19 15.11 7.47
C ASP A 72 -24.60 15.68 8.84
N ALA A 73 -25.66 15.14 9.46
CA ALA A 73 -26.05 15.51 10.81
C ALA A 73 -24.98 15.14 11.85
N VAL A 74 -24.38 13.95 11.75
CA VAL A 74 -23.28 13.53 12.62
C VAL A 74 -22.03 14.41 12.41
N ARG A 75 -21.71 14.75 11.15
CA ARG A 75 -20.60 15.66 10.84
C ARG A 75 -20.87 17.04 11.44
N ALA A 76 -22.06 17.59 11.28
CA ALA A 76 -22.43 18.89 11.85
C ALA A 76 -22.37 18.88 13.39
N MET A 77 -22.79 17.78 14.04
CA MET A 77 -22.68 17.61 15.49
C MET A 77 -21.22 17.56 15.98
N HIS A 78 -20.31 16.98 15.18
CA HIS A 78 -18.90 16.85 15.57
C HIS A 78 -18.09 18.10 15.23
N SER A 79 -18.14 18.56 13.98
CA SER A 79 -17.24 19.57 13.41
C SER A 79 -17.97 20.82 12.90
N GLY A 80 -19.25 21.01 13.26
CA GLY A 80 -19.96 22.25 12.95
C GLY A 80 -19.51 23.41 13.83
N PRO A 81 -19.76 24.67 13.42
CA PRO A 81 -19.48 25.83 14.26
C PRO A 81 -20.24 25.76 15.59
N GLY A 82 -19.52 25.85 16.70
CA GLY A 82 -20.07 25.73 18.05
C GLY A 82 -20.47 24.30 18.46
N ALA A 83 -20.02 23.29 17.72
CA ALA A 83 -20.37 21.89 17.98
C ALA A 83 -19.32 21.16 18.85
N GLY A 84 -19.36 19.83 18.88
CA GLY A 84 -18.59 19.02 19.83
C GLY A 84 -17.07 19.27 19.82
N GLN A 85 -16.47 19.48 18.65
CA GLN A 85 -15.03 19.77 18.54
C GLN A 85 -14.66 21.11 19.19
N ASP A 86 -15.42 22.18 18.92
CA ASP A 86 -15.18 23.50 19.51
C ASP A 86 -15.31 23.47 21.04
N MET A 87 -16.24 22.66 21.56
CA MET A 87 -16.39 22.43 22.99
C MET A 87 -15.16 21.71 23.58
N ILE A 88 -14.66 20.66 22.92
CA ILE A 88 -13.45 19.95 23.34
C ILE A 88 -12.23 20.88 23.31
N ASP A 89 -12.08 21.70 22.28
CA ASP A 89 -10.98 22.66 22.17
C ASP A 89 -11.09 23.75 23.24
N THR A 90 -12.31 24.20 23.58
CA THR A 90 -12.53 25.12 24.70
C THR A 90 -12.13 24.50 26.04
N ILE A 91 -12.48 23.23 26.28
CA ILE A 91 -12.08 22.50 27.49
C ILE A 91 -10.54 22.37 27.57
N ARG A 92 -9.89 22.04 26.44
CA ARG A 92 -8.42 21.98 26.36
C ARG A 92 -7.79 23.34 26.68
N ASN A 93 -8.25 24.39 26.02
CA ASN A 93 -7.74 25.75 26.23
C ASN A 93 -7.94 26.21 27.68
N TRP A 94 -9.07 25.86 28.30
CA TRP A 94 -9.31 26.16 29.71
C TRP A 94 -8.35 25.43 30.65
N ALA A 95 -8.15 24.12 30.43
CA ALA A 95 -7.21 23.31 31.20
C ALA A 95 -5.77 23.86 31.11
N GLU A 96 -5.34 24.25 29.91
CA GLU A 96 -4.03 24.86 29.66
C GLU A 96 -3.90 26.24 30.31
N SER A 97 -4.90 27.11 30.16
CA SER A 97 -4.88 28.48 30.71
C SER A 97 -4.83 28.52 32.25
N LYS A 98 -5.30 27.45 32.91
CA LYS A 98 -5.36 27.34 34.38
C LYS A 98 -4.31 26.39 34.95
N ASP A 99 -3.47 25.79 34.10
CA ASP A 99 -2.53 24.73 34.46
C ASP A 99 -3.18 23.65 35.34
N ASN A 100 -4.42 23.26 35.00
CA ASN A 100 -5.25 22.39 35.83
C ASN A 100 -5.76 21.16 35.06
N PRO A 101 -5.06 20.02 35.17
CA PRO A 101 -5.47 18.78 34.52
C PRO A 101 -6.81 18.19 35.01
N ASN A 102 -7.30 18.58 36.21
CA ASN A 102 -8.59 18.08 36.72
C ASN A 102 -9.78 18.52 35.85
N VAL A 103 -9.60 19.50 34.97
CA VAL A 103 -10.63 19.92 34.00
C VAL A 103 -11.06 18.75 33.10
N TYR A 104 -10.13 17.89 32.68
CA TYR A 104 -10.43 16.69 31.88
C TYR A 104 -11.25 15.66 32.67
N ALA A 105 -10.94 15.48 33.95
CA ALA A 105 -11.69 14.58 34.84
C ALA A 105 -13.12 15.07 35.08
N LEU A 106 -13.31 16.38 35.27
CA LEU A 106 -14.63 17.00 35.39
C LEU A 106 -15.45 16.89 34.10
N ALA A 107 -14.79 17.01 32.95
CA ALA A 107 -15.40 16.80 31.64
C ALA A 107 -15.57 15.32 31.25
N GLN A 108 -15.08 14.39 32.08
CA GLN A 108 -15.09 12.94 31.82
C GLN A 108 -14.47 12.53 30.48
N ILE A 109 -13.47 13.30 30.03
CA ILE A 109 -12.73 13.02 28.80
C ILE A 109 -11.30 12.60 29.14
N PRO A 110 -10.70 11.67 28.38
CA PRO A 110 -9.29 11.35 28.56
C PRO A 110 -8.43 12.58 28.23
N PRO A 111 -7.36 12.84 29.00
CA PRO A 111 -6.43 13.92 28.69
C PRO A 111 -5.73 13.66 27.34
N PRO A 112 -5.28 14.71 26.63
CA PRO A 112 -4.52 14.57 25.40
C PRO A 112 -3.28 13.68 25.61
N ALA A 113 -2.96 12.86 24.62
CA ALA A 113 -1.75 12.03 24.66
C ALA A 113 -0.51 12.92 24.72
N THR A 114 0.42 12.60 25.63
CA THR A 114 1.71 13.29 25.70
C THR A 114 2.49 13.07 24.40
N PRO A 115 3.04 14.13 23.78
CA PRO A 115 3.89 13.97 22.60
C PRO A 115 5.06 13.03 22.89
N GLY A 116 5.13 11.92 22.17
CA GLY A 116 6.23 10.96 22.30
C GLY A 116 7.52 11.48 21.67
N THR A 117 8.66 11.17 22.27
CA THR A 117 9.96 11.38 21.62
C THR A 117 10.16 10.28 20.57
N THR A 118 10.44 10.66 19.32
CA THR A 118 10.71 9.68 18.27
C THR A 118 12.03 8.97 18.59
N PRO A 119 12.05 7.63 18.72
CA PRO A 119 13.29 6.91 19.05
C PRO A 119 14.39 7.14 18.01
N PRO A 120 15.68 7.00 18.40
CA PRO A 120 16.79 7.02 17.46
C PRO A 120 16.65 5.97 16.35
N PRO A 121 17.31 6.16 15.19
CA PRO A 121 17.37 5.16 14.13
C PRO A 121 17.85 3.79 14.60
N GLY A 122 17.39 2.73 13.92
CA GLY A 122 17.73 1.35 14.27
C GLY A 122 19.20 1.00 14.07
N THR A 123 19.62 -0.13 14.62
CA THR A 123 20.97 -0.70 14.40
C THR A 123 20.95 -1.60 13.16
N PRO A 124 21.88 -1.44 12.19
CA PRO A 124 21.99 -2.36 11.06
C PRO A 124 22.35 -3.80 11.47
N PHE A 125 21.79 -4.80 10.79
CA PHE A 125 22.01 -6.22 11.07
C PHE A 125 21.84 -7.07 9.81
N LYS A 126 22.18 -8.38 9.87
CA LYS A 126 22.11 -9.32 8.73
C LYS A 126 22.85 -8.80 7.49
N PHE A 127 24.15 -8.54 7.65
CA PHE A 127 25.02 -8.13 6.57
C PHE A 127 25.21 -9.23 5.53
N ARG A 128 25.23 -8.84 4.26
CA ARG A 128 25.60 -9.67 3.12
C ARG A 128 26.60 -8.90 2.28
N VAL A 129 27.59 -9.61 1.78
CA VAL A 129 28.64 -9.05 0.93
C VAL A 129 28.66 -9.85 -0.36
N GLY A 130 28.58 -9.14 -1.48
CA GLY A 130 28.81 -9.69 -2.82
C GLY A 130 30.09 -9.11 -3.39
N LEU A 131 30.86 -9.92 -4.10
CA LEU A 131 31.99 -9.47 -4.91
C LEU A 131 31.49 -9.29 -6.34
N LEU A 132 31.67 -8.09 -6.90
CA LEU A 132 31.33 -7.78 -8.28
C LEU A 132 32.48 -8.17 -9.22
N GLN A 133 32.20 -8.31 -10.52
CA GLN A 133 33.18 -8.75 -11.52
C GLN A 133 34.34 -7.77 -11.72
N ASP A 134 34.14 -6.50 -11.38
CA ASP A 134 35.14 -5.43 -11.39
C ASP A 134 36.00 -5.39 -10.10
N GLY A 135 35.71 -6.26 -9.13
CA GLY A 135 36.40 -6.31 -7.83
C GLY A 135 35.78 -5.43 -6.74
N ALA A 136 34.70 -4.68 -7.05
CA ALA A 136 34.00 -3.89 -6.04
C ALA A 136 33.19 -4.76 -5.08
N LEU A 137 32.98 -4.26 -3.85
CA LEU A 137 32.15 -4.94 -2.86
C LEU A 137 30.75 -4.35 -2.79
N GLU A 138 29.74 -5.19 -3.02
CA GLU A 138 28.35 -4.86 -2.75
C GLU A 138 28.00 -5.24 -1.31
N LEU A 139 27.68 -4.24 -0.48
CA LEU A 139 27.25 -4.40 0.90
C LEU A 139 25.74 -4.27 0.98
N LYS A 140 25.06 -5.25 1.58
CA LYS A 140 23.61 -5.23 1.83
C LYS A 140 23.33 -5.53 3.30
N TRP A 141 22.35 -4.86 3.89
CA TRP A 141 21.98 -5.06 5.29
C TRP A 141 20.47 -4.95 5.52
N LYS A 142 20.04 -5.32 6.72
CA LYS A 142 18.72 -5.00 7.24
C LYS A 142 18.86 -3.97 8.36
N CYS A 143 17.80 -3.19 8.56
CA CYS A 143 17.72 -2.25 9.67
C CYS A 143 16.24 -2.07 10.01
N ASN A 144 15.92 -2.19 11.30
CA ASN A 144 14.58 -2.00 11.84
C ASN A 144 14.50 -0.57 12.37
N ASN A 145 14.11 0.36 11.51
CA ASN A 145 13.89 1.75 11.92
C ASN A 145 12.50 1.88 12.58
N PRO A 146 12.32 2.83 13.52
CA PRO A 146 11.02 3.08 14.14
C PRO A 146 9.95 3.41 13.09
N GLY A 147 8.74 2.88 13.27
CA GLY A 147 7.60 3.18 12.40
C GLY A 147 7.26 4.68 12.40
N GLY A 148 6.76 5.19 11.27
CA GLY A 148 6.42 6.62 11.12
C GLY A 148 7.62 7.56 10.93
N THR A 149 8.82 7.03 10.69
CA THR A 149 10.04 7.83 10.46
C THR A 149 10.49 7.78 9.01
N VAL A 150 10.88 8.94 8.45
CA VAL A 150 11.38 9.10 7.07
C VAL A 150 12.77 9.75 7.08
N GLY A 151 13.54 9.57 5.99
CA GLY A 151 14.84 10.23 5.81
C GLY A 151 16.00 9.63 6.62
N THR A 152 16.01 8.31 6.86
CA THR A 152 17.17 7.64 7.45
C THR A 152 18.23 7.38 6.38
N ILE A 153 19.44 7.88 6.61
CA ILE A 153 20.63 7.66 5.79
C ILE A 153 21.57 6.72 6.54
N TYR A 154 22.28 5.84 5.84
CA TYR A 154 23.29 4.97 6.41
C TYR A 154 24.66 5.52 6.08
N GLU A 155 25.45 5.86 7.10
CA GLU A 155 26.87 6.20 6.94
C GLU A 155 27.71 4.92 6.96
N ILE A 156 28.59 4.77 5.97
CA ILE A 156 29.50 3.65 5.83
C ILE A 156 30.92 4.14 6.08
N ARG A 157 31.58 3.54 7.07
CA ARG A 157 33.00 3.72 7.33
C ARG A 157 33.74 2.39 7.20
N ARG A 158 35.00 2.42 6.80
CA ARG A 158 35.84 1.24 6.57
C ARG A 158 37.19 1.39 7.26
N ALA A 159 37.64 0.32 7.89
CA ALA A 159 38.99 0.12 8.37
C ALA A 159 39.64 -1.03 7.56
N VAL A 160 40.89 -0.85 7.14
CA VAL A 160 41.66 -1.87 6.40
C VAL A 160 42.77 -2.40 7.31
N GLY A 161 42.91 -3.72 7.42
CA GLY A 161 43.96 -4.35 8.22
C GLY A 161 43.92 -4.00 9.71
N GLY A 162 42.75 -3.66 10.26
CA GLY A 162 42.59 -3.22 11.65
C GLY A 162 42.96 -1.77 11.95
N GLY A 163 43.17 -0.93 10.91
CA GLY A 163 43.44 0.49 11.06
C GLY A 163 42.24 1.35 11.48
N ALA A 164 42.36 2.67 11.36
CA ALA A 164 41.29 3.61 11.70
C ALA A 164 40.11 3.54 10.70
N PHE A 165 38.89 3.78 11.18
CA PHE A 165 37.69 3.84 10.35
C PHE A 165 37.61 5.16 9.56
N ALA A 166 37.89 5.09 8.26
CA ALA A 166 37.70 6.20 7.32
C ALA A 166 36.26 6.21 6.77
N PHE A 167 35.72 7.39 6.47
CA PHE A 167 34.44 7.50 5.77
C PHE A 167 34.59 7.07 4.32
N VAL A 168 33.70 6.19 3.85
CA VAL A 168 33.70 5.68 2.47
C VAL A 168 32.53 6.27 1.70
N GLY A 169 31.37 6.37 2.32
CA GLY A 169 30.19 6.92 1.67
C GLY A 169 28.95 6.84 2.54
N ALA A 170 27.83 7.32 1.99
CA ALA A 170 26.52 7.25 2.61
C ALA A 170 25.49 6.74 1.61
N SER A 171 24.46 6.04 2.10
CA SER A 171 23.37 5.51 1.28
C SER A 171 22.01 5.80 1.90
N GLY A 172 21.05 6.23 1.10
CA GLY A 172 19.64 6.34 1.50
C GLY A 172 18.90 4.99 1.51
N VAL A 173 19.52 3.95 0.96
CA VAL A 173 18.97 2.60 0.86
C VAL A 173 19.82 1.59 1.64
N LYS A 174 19.30 0.38 1.85
CA LYS A 174 19.97 -0.68 2.62
C LYS A 174 20.99 -1.47 1.79
N SER A 175 21.68 -0.76 0.89
CA SER A 175 22.73 -1.27 0.01
C SER A 175 23.75 -0.17 -0.29
N PHE A 176 25.02 -0.56 -0.44
CA PHE A 176 26.11 0.33 -0.81
C PHE A 176 27.16 -0.46 -1.58
N THR A 177 27.68 0.11 -2.66
CA THR A 177 28.79 -0.47 -3.43
C THR A 177 30.06 0.29 -3.08
N ASP A 178 31.09 -0.43 -2.66
CA ASP A 178 32.42 0.11 -2.39
C ASP A 178 33.35 -0.25 -3.56
N ASP A 179 33.58 0.72 -4.43
CA ASP A 179 34.47 0.67 -5.60
C ASP A 179 35.88 1.21 -5.29
N THR A 180 36.10 1.71 -4.06
CA THR A 180 37.37 2.33 -3.65
C THR A 180 38.38 1.33 -3.07
N LEU A 181 38.06 0.04 -3.09
CA LEU A 181 38.94 -1.03 -2.62
C LEU A 181 40.00 -1.36 -3.67
N VAL A 182 41.26 -1.30 -3.27
CA VAL A 182 42.38 -1.73 -4.11
C VAL A 182 42.51 -3.25 -4.08
N SER A 183 42.83 -3.86 -5.23
CA SER A 183 43.09 -5.31 -5.33
C SER A 183 44.19 -5.75 -4.35
N GLY A 184 44.01 -6.91 -3.71
CA GLY A 184 44.95 -7.44 -2.72
C GLY A 184 44.84 -6.82 -1.32
N ALA A 185 43.76 -6.10 -1.01
CA ALA A 185 43.55 -5.52 0.32
C ALA A 185 43.55 -6.56 1.46
N ALA A 186 44.13 -6.17 2.60
CA ALA A 186 43.99 -6.88 3.87
C ALA A 186 42.51 -6.95 4.31
N PRO A 187 42.13 -7.82 5.27
CA PRO A 187 40.76 -7.88 5.78
C PRO A 187 40.21 -6.50 6.14
N VAL A 188 38.97 -6.23 5.73
CA VAL A 188 38.32 -4.93 5.92
C VAL A 188 37.17 -5.03 6.89
N THR A 189 37.11 -4.10 7.84
CA THR A 189 36.00 -3.98 8.77
C THR A 189 35.16 -2.79 8.39
N TYR A 190 33.88 -3.02 8.11
CA TYR A 190 32.91 -1.98 7.85
C TYR A 190 32.14 -1.64 9.11
N ARG A 191 31.86 -0.35 9.31
CA ARG A 191 30.98 0.18 10.32
C ARG A 191 29.86 0.95 9.65
N ILE A 192 28.63 0.47 9.81
CA ILE A 192 27.43 1.10 9.26
C ILE A 192 26.60 1.69 10.40
N THR A 193 26.24 2.96 10.26
CA THR A 193 25.45 3.68 11.27
C THR A 193 24.23 4.31 10.60
N ALA A 194 23.03 4.06 11.13
CA ALA A 194 21.84 4.74 10.66
C ALA A 194 21.76 6.15 11.29
N VAL A 195 21.53 7.16 10.47
CA VAL A 195 21.55 8.58 10.83
C VAL A 195 20.28 9.25 10.31
N ARG A 196 19.70 10.12 11.13
CA ARG A 196 18.62 11.05 10.76
C ARG A 196 19.09 12.45 11.15
N SER A 197 18.50 13.49 10.55
CA SER A 197 18.78 14.89 10.88
C SER A 197 18.73 15.21 12.37
N THR A 198 17.93 14.48 13.14
CA THR A 198 17.70 14.73 14.58
C THR A 198 18.37 13.72 15.52
N ALA A 199 18.88 12.59 15.02
CA ALA A 199 19.42 11.53 15.89
C ALA A 199 20.28 10.51 15.13
N ARG A 200 21.22 9.88 15.84
CA ARG A 200 22.06 8.80 15.34
C ARG A 200 21.77 7.50 16.07
N GLY A 201 21.62 6.41 15.32
CA GLY A 201 21.47 5.06 15.86
C GLY A 201 22.81 4.47 16.32
N ASN A 202 22.75 3.28 16.92
CA ASN A 202 23.96 2.54 17.28
C ASN A 202 24.67 2.03 16.02
N PRO A 203 26.02 2.13 15.95
CA PRO A 203 26.78 1.58 14.84
C PRO A 203 26.81 0.05 14.92
N ALA A 204 26.78 -0.59 13.76
CA ALA A 204 27.03 -2.01 13.63
C ALA A 204 28.28 -2.25 12.80
N GLN A 205 29.06 -3.28 13.17
CA GLN A 205 30.33 -3.61 12.51
C GLN A 205 30.31 -5.04 11.98
N PHE A 206 31.00 -5.26 10.87
CA PHE A 206 31.28 -6.60 10.34
C PHE A 206 32.60 -6.59 9.57
N THR A 207 33.27 -7.74 9.55
CA THR A 207 34.57 -7.90 8.90
C THR A 207 34.43 -8.79 7.67
N VAL A 208 35.01 -8.34 6.56
CA VAL A 208 35.15 -9.07 5.31
C VAL A 208 36.58 -9.53 5.19
N ASN A 209 36.77 -10.85 5.20
CA ASN A 209 38.07 -11.48 4.99
C ASN A 209 38.19 -11.86 3.52
N PHE A 210 39.35 -11.62 2.93
CA PHE A 210 39.67 -12.05 1.58
C PHE A 210 40.59 -13.27 1.63
N GLY A 211 40.24 -14.33 0.88
CA GLY A 211 40.99 -15.59 0.82
C GLY A 211 40.53 -16.68 1.81
N THR A 212 40.90 -17.93 1.53
CA THR A 212 40.64 -19.10 2.39
C THR A 212 41.88 -19.44 3.21
N GLY A 213 42.02 -18.84 4.40
CA GLY A 213 43.03 -19.26 5.37
C GLY A 213 42.52 -20.40 6.24
N GLY A 214 42.62 -21.65 5.76
CA GLY A 214 42.38 -22.87 6.55
C GLY A 214 42.85 -24.11 5.78
N PRO A 215 43.59 -25.05 6.41
CA PRO A 215 44.12 -26.21 5.69
C PRO A 215 42.97 -27.13 5.28
N GLY A 216 42.72 -27.19 3.98
CA GLY A 216 41.82 -28.15 3.35
C GLY A 216 40.47 -27.57 2.94
N ARG A 217 40.39 -27.06 1.70
CA ARG A 217 39.44 -27.57 0.68
C ARG A 217 39.63 -26.86 -0.66
N THR A 218 39.62 -27.68 -1.69
CA THR A 218 39.79 -27.45 -3.12
C THR A 218 38.74 -26.47 -3.67
N ILE A 219 39.16 -25.48 -4.47
CA ILE A 219 38.25 -24.76 -5.37
C ILE A 219 38.41 -25.32 -6.78
N ALA A 220 37.25 -25.59 -7.36
CA ALA A 220 37.00 -26.20 -8.65
C ALA A 220 37.71 -25.49 -9.80
N GLY A 221 38.28 -26.29 -10.71
CA GLY A 221 38.69 -25.83 -12.02
C GLY A 221 37.47 -25.46 -12.85
N ILE A 222 37.51 -24.28 -13.46
CA ILE A 222 36.65 -23.96 -14.60
C ILE A 222 37.42 -24.44 -15.84
N THR A 223 37.00 -25.57 -16.39
CA THR A 223 37.26 -25.88 -17.81
C THR A 223 36.46 -24.92 -18.66
N SER A 224 37.14 -24.02 -19.37
CA SER A 224 36.53 -23.28 -20.48
C SER A 224 36.36 -24.25 -21.66
N ALA A 225 35.10 -24.58 -21.96
CA ALA A 225 34.74 -25.20 -23.23
C ALA A 225 34.31 -24.10 -24.20
N GLY A 226 35.07 -23.98 -25.30
CA GLY A 226 34.58 -23.61 -26.63
C GLY A 226 34.35 -22.12 -26.93
N ASP A 227 35.24 -21.54 -27.73
CA ASP A 227 34.98 -21.05 -29.10
C ASP A 227 36.22 -20.23 -29.52
N GLY A 228 37.06 -20.65 -30.48
CA GLY A 228 36.71 -20.97 -31.86
C GLY A 228 37.30 -19.87 -32.74
N ALA A 229 38.55 -20.05 -33.22
CA ALA A 229 39.13 -19.19 -34.25
C ALA A 229 39.93 -20.04 -35.23
N ASP A 230 39.31 -20.26 -36.40
CA ASP A 230 39.92 -20.71 -37.63
C ASP A 230 41.26 -19.99 -37.89
N VAL A 231 42.35 -20.76 -38.04
CA VAL A 231 43.50 -20.31 -38.82
C VAL A 231 43.68 -21.31 -39.96
N ARG A 232 43.14 -20.91 -41.11
CA ARG A 232 43.36 -21.56 -42.40
C ARG A 232 44.84 -21.53 -42.75
N MET A 233 45.37 -22.69 -43.12
CA MET A 233 46.61 -22.86 -43.87
C MET A 233 46.56 -22.05 -45.17
N ALA A 234 47.63 -21.33 -45.48
CA ALA A 234 47.90 -20.86 -46.84
C ALA A 234 49.41 -20.94 -47.12
N ALA A 235 49.72 -21.81 -48.09
CA ALA A 235 50.89 -21.92 -48.97
C ALA A 235 52.29 -21.90 -48.34
#